data_AF-A0A1H8JML8-F1
#
_entry.id   AF-A0A1H8JML8-F1
#
_cell.length_a   1.000
_cell.length_b   1.000
_cell.length_c   1.000
_cell.angle_alpha   90.00
_cell.angle_beta   90.00
_cell.angle_gamma   90.00
#
_symmetry.space_group_name_H-M   'P 1'
#
loop_
_entity.id
_entity.type
_entity.pdbx_description
1 polymer ?
#
loop_
_entity_poly.entity_id
_entity_poly.type
_entity_poly.pdbx_seq_one_letter_code
_entity_poly.pdbx_strand_id
1 'polypeptide(L)' 'MTRRATDNSKALNAFLAAKVEIDTMLERLKALSADHFDAHPDEIKWGHVGTLNHYAGLLRQISDSAFCEGEHAT' A
#
# COMPACT_ATOMS: atom_id res chain seq x y z
N MET A 1 15.02 7.53 -41.90
CA MET A 1 14.98 6.67 -40.69
C MET A 1 13.84 7.15 -39.81
N THR A 2 12.67 6.53 -39.90
CA THR A 2 11.57 6.77 -38.95
C THR A 2 11.91 6.02 -37.67
N ARG A 3 12.33 6.74 -36.63
CA ARG A 3 12.46 6.20 -35.28
C ARG A 3 11.08 5.67 -34.90
N ARG A 4 10.91 4.34 -34.96
CA ARG A 4 9.75 3.67 -34.37
C ARG A 4 9.81 4.04 -32.90
N ALA A 5 9.00 5.01 -32.47
CA ALA A 5 8.74 5.21 -31.06
C ALA A 5 8.31 3.83 -30.57
N THR A 6 9.15 3.21 -29.74
CA THR A 6 8.83 1.93 -29.12
C THR A 6 7.47 2.12 -28.46
N ASP A 7 6.46 1.40 -28.94
CA ASP A 7 5.08 1.53 -28.48
C ASP A 7 5.03 1.07 -27.01
N ASN A 8 5.30 2.02 -26.10
CA ASN A 8 5.28 1.79 -24.66
C ASN A 8 3.85 1.68 -24.13
N SER A 9 2.84 1.77 -25.00
CA SER A 9 1.42 1.69 -24.69
C SER A 9 1.09 0.44 -23.87
N LYS A 10 1.71 -0.71 -24.17
CA LYS A 10 1.53 -1.94 -23.38
C LYS A 10 2.08 -1.81 -21.95
N ALA A 11 3.29 -1.25 -21.80
CA ALA A 11 3.90 -1.05 -20.49
C ALA A 11 3.13 0.00 -19.67
N LEU A 12 2.66 1.07 -20.31
CA LEU A 12 1.85 2.11 -19.70
C LEU A 12 0.51 1.54 -19.19
N ASN A 13 -0.18 0.75 -20.00
CA ASN A 13 -1.42 0.09 -19.59
C ASN A 13 -1.19 -0.87 -18.41
N ALA A 14 -0.11 -1.66 -18.44
CA ALA A 14 0.25 -2.54 -17.33
C ALA A 14 0.56 -1.76 -16.05
N PHE A 15 1.28 -0.63 -16.16
CA PHE A 15 1.56 0.25 -15.03
C PHE A 15 0.29 0.86 -14.44
N LEU A 16 -0.62 1.37 -15.28
CA LEU A 16 -1.90 1.93 -14.84
C LEU A 16 -2.77 0.87 -14.17
N ALA A 17 -2.83 -0.34 -14.71
CA ALA A 17 -3.55 -1.45 -14.11
C ALA A 17 -3.00 -1.80 -12.72
N ALA A 18 -1.67 -1.93 -12.60
CA ALA A 18 -1.01 -2.18 -11.31
C ALA A 18 -1.25 -1.05 -10.30
N LYS A 19 -1.22 0.21 -10.75
CA LYS A 19 -1.53 1.36 -9.90
C LYS A 19 -2.98 1.31 -9.40
N VAL A 20 -3.95 1.06 -10.27
CA VAL A 20 -5.37 0.98 -9.89
C VAL A 20 -5.62 -0.13 -8.87
N GLU A 21 -4.92 -1.25 -9.00
CA GLU A 21 -4.97 -2.35 -8.02
C GLU A 21 -4.47 -1.88 -6.64
N ILE A 22 -3.31 -1.21 -6.59
CA ILE A 22 -2.76 -0.66 -5.35
C ILE A 22 -3.71 0.39 -4.74
N ASP A 23 -4.23 1.31 -5.55
CA ASP A 23 -5.18 2.34 -5.09
C ASP A 23 -6.43 1.68 -4.47
N THR A 24 -6.98 0.65 -5.13
CA THR A 24 -8.12 -0.12 -4.60
C THR A 24 -7.81 -0.78 -3.25
N MET A 25 -6.61 -1.34 -3.08
CA MET A 25 -6.18 -1.95 -1.82
C MET A 25 -6.04 -0.89 -0.71
N LEU A 26 -5.48 0.27 -1.01
CA LEU A 26 -5.33 1.38 -0.07
C LEU A 26 -6.70 1.94 0.35
N GLU A 27 -7.64 2.08 -0.58
CA GLU A 27 -9.01 2.52 -0.28
C GLU A 27 -9.72 1.56 0.67
N ARG A 28 -9.57 0.25 0.46
CA ARG A 28 -10.12 -0.77 1.38
C ARG A 28 -9.54 -0.67 2.78
N LEU A 29 -8.23 -0.49 2.91
CA LEU A 29 -7.58 -0.30 4.21
C LEU A 29 -8.04 0.98 4.90
N LYS A 30 -8.24 2.07 4.14
CA LYS A 30 -8.76 3.33 4.67
C LYS A 30 -10.19 3.20 5.16
N ALA A 31 -11.05 2.51 4.42
CA ALA A 31 -12.42 2.21 4.84
C ALA A 31 -12.45 1.35 6.11
N LEU A 32 -11.62 0.31 6.16
CA LEU A 32 -11.47 -0.55 7.34
C LEU A 32 -10.99 0.24 8.57
N SER A 33 -10.04 1.16 8.38
CA SER A 33 -9.56 2.05 9.44
C SER A 33 -10.66 3.00 9.96
N ALA A 34 -11.48 3.56 9.06
CA ALA A 34 -12.62 4.39 9.43
C ALA A 34 -13.68 3.61 10.24
N ASP A 35 -13.80 2.31 9.98
CA ASP A 35 -14.66 1.38 10.72
C ASP A 35 -13.97 0.76 11.96
N HIS A 36 -12.88 1.38 12.46
CA HIS A 36 -12.12 0.92 13.63
C HIS A 36 -11.58 -0.52 13.49
N PHE A 37 -11.31 -0.95 12.26
CA PHE A 37 -10.92 -2.32 11.93
C PHE A 37 -11.94 -3.36 12.38
N ASP A 38 -13.24 -3.04 12.29
CA ASP A 38 -14.35 -3.90 12.73
C ASP A 38 -14.27 -4.24 14.23
N ALA A 39 -13.47 -3.50 15.01
CA ALA A 39 -13.27 -3.73 16.43
C ALA A 39 -14.13 -2.79 17.27
N HIS A 40 -15.05 -3.36 18.05
CA HIS A 40 -15.80 -2.60 19.05
C HIS A 40 -14.90 -2.28 20.25
N PRO A 41 -14.91 -1.06 20.82
CA PRO A 41 -14.04 -0.65 21.93
C PRO A 41 -14.08 -1.60 23.14
N ASP A 42 -15.25 -2.13 23.48
CA ASP A 42 -15.44 -3.10 24.57
C ASP A 42 -14.83 -4.49 24.31
N GLU A 43 -14.52 -4.81 23.06
CA GLU A 43 -13.98 -6.11 22.64
C GLU A 43 -12.46 -6.06 22.36
N ILE A 44 -11.86 -4.86 22.41
CA ILE A 44 -10.43 -4.67 22.15
C ILE A 44 -9.60 -5.39 23.22
N LYS A 45 -8.73 -6.28 22.75
CA LYS A 45 -7.72 -7.01 23.55
C LYS A 45 -6.33 -6.79 22.97
N TRP A 46 -5.30 -7.10 23.75
CA TRP A 46 -3.90 -7.06 23.30
C TRP A 46 -3.63 -7.84 22.00
N GLY A 47 -4.39 -8.89 21.71
CA GLY A 47 -4.34 -9.60 20.42
C GLY A 47 -4.69 -8.70 19.22
N HIS A 48 -5.69 -7.83 19.35
CA HIS A 48 -6.07 -6.87 18.29
C HIS A 48 -4.99 -5.82 18.07
N VAL A 49 -4.36 -5.36 19.16
CA VAL A 49 -3.20 -4.45 19.11
C VAL A 49 -2.04 -5.11 18.35
N GLY A 50 -1.78 -6.40 18.60
CA GLY A 50 -0.78 -7.17 17.86
C GLY A 50 -1.04 -7.22 16.36
N THR A 51 -2.28 -7.49 15.95
CA THR A 51 -2.69 -7.48 14.53
C THR A 51 -2.50 -6.11 13.88
N LEU A 52 -2.90 -5.04 14.56
CA LEU A 52 -2.71 -3.67 14.05
C LEU A 52 -1.24 -3.29 13.91
N ASN A 53 -0.40 -3.66 14.88
CA ASN A 53 1.03 -3.45 14.81
C ASN A 53 1.66 -4.21 13.63
N HIS A 54 1.18 -5.42 13.34
CA HIS A 54 1.62 -6.18 12.17
C HIS A 54 1.28 -5.46 10.86
N TYR A 55 0.04 -4.98 10.70
CA TYR A 55 -0.36 -4.22 9.51
C TYR A 55 0.42 -2.90 9.37
N ALA A 56 0.63 -2.18 10.46
CA ALA A 56 1.46 -0.97 10.46
C ALA A 56 2.91 -1.25 10.05
N GLY A 57 3.48 -2.39 10.48
CA GLY A 57 4.82 -2.82 10.09
C GLY A 57 4.94 -3.16 8.60
N LEU A 58 3.91 -3.77 8.01
CA LEU A 58 3.86 -4.04 6.57
C LEU A 58 3.74 -2.75 5.75
N LEU A 59 2.85 -1.84 6.14
CA LEU A 59 2.70 -0.54 5.49
C LEU A 59 3.99 0.27 5.55
N ARG A 60 4.67 0.26 6.70
CA ARG A 60 5.97 0.92 6.87
C ARG A 60 7.02 0.36 5.91
N GLN A 61 7.17 -0.97 5.83
CA GLN A 61 8.11 -1.59 4.89
C GLN A 61 7.84 -1.20 3.43
N ILE A 62 6.56 -1.11 3.04
CA ILE A 62 6.16 -0.67 1.70
C ILE A 62 6.55 0.81 1.49
N SER A 63 6.27 1.67 2.47
CA SER A 63 6.65 3.09 2.41
C SER A 63 8.17 3.28 2.38
N ASP A 64 8.92 2.64 3.27
CA ASP A 64 10.39 2.69 3.30
C ASP A 64 10.99 2.26 1.95
N SER A 65 10.43 1.21 1.34
CA SER A 65 10.84 0.73 0.01
C SER A 65 10.51 1.72 -1.11
N ALA A 66 9.39 2.45 -1.00
CA ALA A 66 8.94 3.41 -2.00
C ALA A 66 9.66 4.77 -1.90
N PHE A 67 10.07 5.16 -0.70
CA PHE A 67 10.71 6.45 -0.42
C PHE A 67 12.22 6.34 -0.17
N CYS A 68 12.79 5.12 -0.21
CA CYS A 68 14.20 4.84 0.13
C CYS A 68 14.61 5.37 1.52
N GLU A 69 13.68 5.49 2.46
CA GLU A 69 13.93 6.04 3.80
C GLU A 69 14.80 5.10 4.67
N GLY A 70 15.01 3.86 4.24
CA GLY A 70 15.92 2.90 4.86
C GLY A 70 17.41 3.06 4.52
N GLU A 71 17.79 3.89 3.53
CA GLU A 71 19.19 4.06 3.09
C GLU A 71 19.83 5.42 3.52
N HIS A 72 19.08 6.32 4.17
CA HIS A 72 19.58 7.65 4.57
C HIS A 72 19.21 8.10 5.99
N ALA A 73 19.22 7.17 6.95
CA ALA A 73 19.29 7.51 8.38
C ALA A 73 20.66 7.05 8.94
N THR A 74 21.73 7.72 8.52
CA THR A 74 23.04 7.70 9.21
C THR A 74 23.15 8.90 10.14
#